data_AF-A0A2H0L7A1-F1
#
_entry.id   AF-A0A2H0L7A1-F1
#
_cell.length_a   1.000
_cell.length_b   1.000
_cell.length_c   1.000
_cell.angle_alpha   90.00
_cell.angle_beta   90.00
_cell.angle_gamma   90.00
#
_symmetry.space_group_name_H-M   'P 1'
#
loop_
_entity.id
_entity.type
_entity.pdbx_description
1 polymer ?
#
loop_
_entity_poly.entity_id
_entity_poly.type
_entity_poly.pdbx_seq_one_letter_code
_entity_poly.pdbx_strand_id
1 'polypeptide(L)'
;MSKYRLRLEILQKISTLATAAFGLVAALAWNSAIQDLFKKINIFGKPDSLLVKFMYAIMVTIIIVVVTILIGRSTNKLRERLNLNPEDSDSLENTKDKK
;
A
#
# COMPACT_ATOMS: atom_id res chain seq x y z
N MET A 1 33.16 -10.59 11.92
CA MET A 1 32.29 -9.62 11.20
C MET A 1 30.80 -10.03 11.13
N SER A 2 30.27 -10.89 12.02
CA SER A 2 28.88 -11.38 11.91
C SER A 2 27.81 -10.53 12.63
N LYS A 3 28.17 -9.78 13.68
CA LYS A 3 27.21 -9.02 14.52
C LYS A 3 26.40 -7.97 13.75
N TYR A 4 27.00 -7.31 12.76
CA TYR A 4 26.32 -6.27 11.97
C TYR A 4 25.31 -6.85 10.99
N ARG A 5 25.61 -7.99 10.37
CA ARG A 5 24.67 -8.68 9.45
C ARG A 5 23.41 -9.14 10.18
N LEU A 6 23.59 -9.77 11.34
CA LEU A 6 22.47 -10.22 12.18
C LEU A 6 21.61 -9.04 12.66
N ARG A 7 22.24 -7.94 13.09
CA ARG A 7 21.49 -6.72 13.44
C ARG A 7 20.71 -6.18 12.25
N LEU A 8 21.32 -6.11 11.07
CA LEU A 8 20.66 -5.63 9.85
C LEU A 8 19.44 -6.50 9.49
N GLU A 9 19.58 -7.82 9.53
CA GLU A 9 18.48 -8.76 9.28
C GLU A 9 17.35 -8.59 10.29
N ILE A 10 17.66 -8.46 11.58
CA ILE A 10 16.66 -8.18 12.61
C ILE A 10 15.93 -6.87 12.34
N LEU A 11 16.66 -5.78 12.04
CA LEU A 11 16.06 -4.48 11.73
C LEU A 11 15.16 -4.56 10.48
N GLN A 12 15.56 -5.29 9.44
CA GLN A 12 14.74 -5.50 8.25
C GLN A 12 13.44 -6.25 8.56
N LYS A 13 13.53 -7.33 9.35
CA LYS A 13 12.35 -8.12 9.75
C LYS A 13 11.42 -7.29 10.63
N ILE A 14 11.95 -6.59 11.64
CA ILE A 14 11.17 -5.71 12.51
C ILE A 14 10.51 -4.61 11.69
N SER A 15 11.22 -3.95 10.78
CA SER A 15 10.64 -2.92 9.92
C SER A 15 9.50 -3.48 9.08
N THR A 16 9.66 -4.67 8.52
CA THR A 16 8.61 -5.31 7.70
C THR A 16 7.37 -5.60 8.55
N LEU A 17 7.55 -6.21 9.73
CA LEU A 17 6.46 -6.50 10.66
C LEU A 17 5.79 -5.22 11.18
N ALA A 18 6.57 -4.20 11.52
CA ALA A 18 6.06 -2.91 11.97
C ALA A 18 5.26 -2.23 10.88
N THR A 19 5.76 -2.15 9.65
CA THR A 19 5.03 -1.59 8.51
C THR A 19 3.73 -2.34 8.24
N ALA A 20 3.73 -3.68 8.34
CA ALA A 20 2.51 -4.47 8.19
C ALA A 20 1.48 -4.18 9.31
N ALA A 21 1.93 -4.18 10.57
CA ALA A 21 1.08 -3.89 11.72
C ALA A 21 0.51 -2.46 11.65
N PHE A 22 1.33 -1.46 11.33
CA PHE A 22 0.88 -0.09 11.15
C PHE A 22 -0.01 0.08 9.92
N GLY A 23 0.23 -0.67 8.84
CA GLY A 23 -0.67 -0.70 7.68
C GLY A 23 -2.06 -1.18 8.05
N LEU A 24 -2.17 -2.22 8.89
CA LEU A 24 -3.45 -2.71 9.40
C LEU A 24 -4.14 -1.67 10.29
N VAL A 25 -3.41 -1.07 11.24
CA VAL A 25 -3.95 -0.02 12.12
C VAL A 25 -4.40 1.20 11.31
N ALA A 26 -3.61 1.63 10.32
CA ALA A 26 -3.94 2.74 9.45
C ALA A 26 -5.21 2.45 8.63
N ALA A 27 -5.35 1.25 8.07
CA ALA A 27 -6.55 0.86 7.34
C ALA A 27 -7.81 0.94 8.22
N LEU A 28 -7.72 0.44 9.46
CA LEU A 28 -8.85 0.48 10.40
C LEU A 28 -9.18 1.91 10.83
N ALA A 29 -8.17 2.72 11.15
CA ALA A 29 -8.35 4.10 11.57
C ALA A 29 -8.91 4.97 10.44
N TRP A 30 -8.45 4.78 9.19
CA TRP A 30 -8.89 5.57 8.05
C TRP A 30 -10.33 5.25 7.65
N ASN A 31 -10.74 3.97 7.71
CA ASN A 31 -12.14 3.58 7.53
C ASN A 31 -13.05 4.32 8.52
N SER A 32 -12.71 4.30 9.81
CA SER A 32 -13.49 4.99 10.84
C SER A 32 -13.48 6.52 10.68
N ALA A 33 -12.32 7.12 10.39
CA ALA A 33 -12.18 8.56 10.24
C ALA A 33 -13.03 9.11 9.09
N ILE A 34 -13.06 8.41 7.94
CA ILE A 34 -13.89 8.81 6.81
C ILE A 34 -15.37 8.71 7.19
N GLN A 35 -15.79 7.62 7.85
CA GLN A 35 -17.18 7.47 8.29
C GLN A 35 -17.60 8.59 9.26
N ASP A 36 -16.76 8.90 10.25
CA ASP A 36 -17.05 9.95 11.22
C ASP A 36 -17.03 11.35 10.60
N LEU A 37 -16.18 11.59 9.59
CA LEU A 37 -16.22 12.81 8.80
C LEU A 37 -17.59 12.96 8.11
N PHE A 38 -18.09 11.90 7.45
CA PHE A 38 -19.41 11.93 6.83
C PHE A 38 -20.56 12.12 7.82
N LYS A 39 -20.46 11.54 9.03
CA LYS A 39 -21.45 11.77 10.11
C LYS A 39 -21.44 13.22 10.57
N LYS A 40 -20.25 13.81 10.77
CA LYS A 40 -20.09 15.15 11.34
C LYS A 40 -20.45 16.26 10.36
N ILE A 41 -20.25 16.03 9.06
CA ILE A 41 -20.51 17.04 8.04
C ILE A 41 -22.02 17.36 7.91
N ASN A 42 -22.93 16.49 8.40
CA ASN A 42 -24.40 16.64 8.44
C ASN A 42 -25.08 17.16 7.15
N ILE A 43 -24.38 17.13 6.01
CA ILE A 43 -24.85 17.65 4.72
C ILE A 43 -25.98 16.80 4.14
N PHE A 44 -26.14 15.54 4.58
CA PHE A 44 -27.10 14.58 4.01
C PHE A 44 -28.21 14.14 4.99
N GLY A 45 -28.45 14.88 6.07
CA GLY A 45 -29.45 14.49 7.06
C GLY A 45 -28.98 13.29 7.91
N LYS A 46 -29.82 12.24 8.05
CA LYS A 46 -29.54 11.13 8.98
C LYS A 46 -28.19 10.44 8.66
N PRO A 47 -27.27 10.32 9.64
CA PRO A 47 -25.92 9.77 9.44
C PRO A 47 -25.91 8.30 8.98
N ASP A 48 -27.01 7.58 9.16
CA ASP A 48 -27.15 6.17 8.78
C ASP A 48 -27.97 5.97 7.49
N SER A 49 -28.17 7.05 6.72
CA SER A 49 -28.87 6.98 5.45
C SER A 49 -28.10 6.13 4.44
N LEU A 50 -28.83 5.30 3.69
CA LEU A 50 -28.29 4.46 2.61
C LEU A 50 -27.39 5.29 1.66
N LEU A 51 -27.80 6.53 1.39
CA LEU A 51 -27.09 7.47 0.52
C LEU A 51 -25.66 7.76 1.00
N VAL A 52 -25.45 7.89 2.31
CA VAL A 52 -24.12 8.15 2.91
C VAL A 52 -23.19 6.95 2.70
N LYS A 53 -23.71 5.73 2.85
CA LYS A 53 -22.95 4.48 2.63
C LYS A 53 -22.56 4.31 1.15
N PHE A 54 -23.46 4.65 0.22
CA PHE A 54 -23.15 4.63 -1.21
C PHE A 54 -22.10 5.67 -1.60
N MET A 55 -22.15 6.89 -1.05
CA MET A 55 -21.11 7.90 -1.31
C MET A 55 -19.77 7.52 -0.73
N TYR A 56 -19.75 6.95 0.47
CA TYR A 56 -18.54 6.37 1.06
C TYR A 56 -17.91 5.33 0.11
N ALA A 57 -18.70 4.38 -0.40
CA ALA A 57 -18.22 3.34 -1.29
C ALA A 57 -17.64 3.90 -2.61
N ILE A 58 -18.32 4.88 -3.22
CA ILE A 58 -17.85 5.52 -4.46
C ILE A 58 -16.53 6.28 -4.23
N MET A 59 -16.45 7.07 -3.16
CA MET A 59 -15.23 7.82 -2.83
C MET A 59 -14.04 6.90 -2.57
N VAL A 60 -14.23 5.83 -1.79
CA VAL A 60 -13.18 4.84 -1.53
C VAL A 60 -12.73 4.16 -2.82
N THR A 61 -13.66 3.83 -3.73
CA THR A 61 -13.33 3.24 -5.03
C THR A 61 -12.46 4.17 -5.88
N ILE A 62 -12.82 5.46 -5.95
CA ILE A 62 -12.03 6.46 -6.68
C ILE A 62 -10.61 6.55 -6.10
N ILE A 63 -10.48 6.62 -4.78
CA ILE A 63 -9.17 6.69 -4.10
C ILE A 63 -8.33 5.45 -4.44
N ILE A 64 -8.91 4.25 -4.36
CA ILE A 64 -8.23 2.99 -4.67
C ILE A 64 -7.72 3.01 -6.12
N VAL A 65 -8.57 3.35 -7.09
CA VAL A 65 -8.18 3.39 -8.51
C VAL A 65 -7.03 4.36 -8.74
N VAL A 66 -7.11 5.57 -8.16
CA VAL A 66 -6.04 6.57 -8.27
C VAL A 66 -4.73 6.04 -7.69
N VAL A 67 -4.76 5.47 -6.48
CA VAL A 67 -3.57 4.90 -5.82
C VAL A 67 -2.98 3.77 -6.66
N THR A 68 -3.80 2.84 -7.18
CA THR A 68 -3.34 1.75 -8.04
C THR A 68 -2.65 2.27 -9.31
N ILE A 69 -3.21 3.28 -9.97
CA ILE A 69 -2.60 3.90 -11.16
C ILE A 69 -1.28 4.59 -10.81
N LEU A 70 -1.22 5.31 -9.69
CA LEU A 70 0.00 6.01 -9.25
C LEU A 70 1.14 5.05 -8.91
N ILE A 71 0.84 3.95 -8.23
CA ILE A 71 1.81 2.89 -7.94
C ILE A 71 2.32 2.30 -9.26
N GLY A 72 1.42 1.90 -10.17
CA GLY A 72 1.80 1.33 -11.46
C GLY A 72 2.69 2.27 -12.29
N ARG A 73 2.36 3.56 -12.33
CA ARG A 73 3.17 4.58 -13.02
C ARG A 73 4.54 4.77 -12.35
N SER A 74 4.62 4.73 -11.03
CA SER A 74 5.87 4.90 -10.30
C SER A 74 6.81 3.72 -10.50
N THR A 75 6.27 2.50 -10.52
CA THR A 75 7.05 1.30 -10.81
C THR A 75 7.59 1.31 -12.24
N ASN A 76 6.78 1.71 -13.22
CA ASN A 76 7.21 1.77 -14.62
C ASN A 76 8.32 2.81 -14.83
N LYS A 77 8.19 4.00 -14.24
CA LYS A 77 9.22 5.04 -14.29
C LYS A 77 10.54 4.61 -13.65
N LEU A 78 10.48 3.82 -12.57
CA LEU A 78 11.69 3.32 -11.91
C LEU A 78 12.39 2.25 -12.75
N ARG A 79 11.63 1.34 -13.39
CA ARG A 79 12.18 0.32 -14.29
C ARG A 79 12.87 0.93 -15.51
N GLU A 80 12.25 1.94 -16.11
CA GLU A 80 12.80 2.68 -17.25
C GLU A 80 14.14 3.37 -16.90
N ARG A 81 14.26 3.96 -15.71
CA ARG A 81 15.50 4.59 -15.24
C ARG A 81 16.62 3.61 -14.91
N LEU A 82 16.29 2.36 -14.63
CA LEU A 82 17.23 1.31 -14.28
C LEU A 82 17.59 0.42 -15.48
N ASN A 83 17.06 0.73 -16.67
CA ASN A 83 17.29 -0.03 -17.92
C ASN A 83 17.06 -1.54 -17.77
N LEU A 84 16.15 -1.93 -16.87
CA LEU A 84 15.83 -3.33 -16.63
C LEU A 84 15.07 -3.87 -17.85
N ASN A 85 15.79 -4.55 -18.74
CA ASN A 85 15.16 -5.32 -19.81
C ASN A 85 14.45 -6.51 -19.15
N PRO A 86 13.18 -6.83 -19.49
CA PRO A 86 12.51 -8.01 -18.95
C PRO A 86 13.30 -9.32 -19.12
N GLU A 87 14.20 -9.44 -20.10
CA GLU A 87 15.14 -10.58 -20.23
C GLU A 87 16.17 -10.66 -19.10
N ASP A 88 16.58 -9.53 -18.51
CA ASP A 88 17.59 -9.51 -17.46
C ASP A 88 17.05 -10.11 -16.15
N SER A 89 15.76 -9.91 -15.84
CA SER A 89 15.12 -10.51 -14.67
C SER A 89 15.07 -12.03 -14.72
N ASP A 90 14.77 -12.59 -15.90
CA ASP A 90 14.69 -14.04 -16.11
C ASP A 90 16.07 -14.70 -16.04
N SER A 91 17.11 -13.99 -16.49
CA SER A 91 18.49 -14.46 -16.37
C SER A 91 18.95 -14.52 -14.91
N LEU A 92 18.60 -13.52 -14.09
CA LEU A 92 18.99 -13.42 -12.67
C LEU A 92 18.29 -14.45 -11.77
N GLU A 93 17.07 -14.86 -12.11
CA GLU A 93 16.31 -15.89 -11.40
C GLU A 93 16.88 -17.29 -11.68
N ASN A 94 17.18 -17.61 -12.94
CA ASN A 94 17.79 -18.89 -13.34
C ASN A 94 19.21 -19.10 -12.78
N THR A 95 19.99 -18.03 -12.56
CA THR A 95 21.35 -18.19 -11.98
C THR A 95 21.34 -18.60 -10.50
N LYS A 96 20.29 -18.23 -9.75
CA LYS A 96 20.22 -18.48 -8.31
C LYS A 96 19.84 -19.91 -7.96
N ASP A 97 19.12 -20.59 -8.84
CA ASP A 97 18.75 -22.00 -8.66
C ASP A 97 19.88 -22.98 -9.01
N LYS A 98 20.95 -22.51 -9.69
CA LYS A 98 22.09 -23.35 -10.11
C LYS A 98 23.26 -23.38 -9.11
N LYS A 99 23.13 -22.80 -7.91
CA LYS A 99 24.23 -22.69 -6.94
C LYS A 99 23.80 -23.10 -5.54
#